data_AF-A0A670IHT6-F1
#
_entry.id   AF-A0A670IHT6-F1
#
_cell.length_a   1.000
_cell.length_b   1.000
_cell.length_c   1.000
_cell.angle_alpha   90.00
_cell.angle_beta   90.00
_cell.angle_gamma   90.00
#
_symmetry.space_group_name_H-M   'P 1'
#
loop_
_entity.id
_entity.type
_entity.pdbx_description
1 polymer ?
#
loop_
_entity_poly.entity_id
_entity_poly.type
_entity_poly.pdbx_seq_one_letter_code
_entity_poly.pdbx_strand_id
1 'polypeptide(L)'
;VDAQGLFFTEREVLFERIKKFMTIHRNGFLLLSAARHGPKEWDGMFRVQQRFLGTNLRIIPVHNTAEAIKLMLTIAKTTSKPHLDNIRYRMLMAKTQIVEQSCVWKMLHQSQLACSFVN
;
A
#
# COMPACT_ATOMS: atom_id res chain seq x y z
N VAL A 1 -29.01 -26.72 19.29
CA VAL A 1 -28.47 -25.35 19.29
C VAL A 1 -27.39 -25.32 18.24
N ASP A 2 -27.70 -24.76 17.07
CA ASP A 2 -26.90 -24.94 15.85
C ASP A 2 -25.62 -24.11 15.91
N ALA A 3 -24.49 -24.82 16.03
CA ALA A 3 -23.14 -24.22 16.01
C ALA A 3 -22.89 -23.35 14.76
N GLN A 4 -23.61 -23.60 13.65
CA GLN A 4 -23.51 -22.85 12.41
C GLN A 4 -24.07 -21.42 12.51
N GLY A 5 -25.09 -21.20 13.34
CA GLY A 5 -25.66 -19.87 13.59
C GLY A 5 -24.70 -18.96 14.35
N LEU A 6 -23.98 -19.52 15.33
CA LEU A 6 -23.02 -18.78 16.16
C LEU A 6 -21.86 -18.20 15.34
N PHE A 7 -21.32 -18.98 14.39
CA PHE A 7 -20.25 -18.53 13.49
C PHE A 7 -20.70 -17.44 12.50
N PHE A 8 -21.98 -17.37 12.17
CA PHE A 8 -22.51 -16.36 11.25
C PHE A 8 -22.61 -15.00 11.94
N THR A 9 -23.17 -14.98 13.15
CA THR A 9 -23.28 -13.79 14.00
C THR A 9 -21.91 -13.22 14.34
N GLU A 10 -20.93 -14.06 14.67
CA GLU A 10 -19.56 -13.63 14.97
C GLU A 10 -18.87 -12.98 13.76
N ARG A 11 -19.09 -13.52 12.55
CA ARG A 11 -18.54 -12.94 11.31
C ARG A 11 -19.15 -11.57 11.00
N GLU A 12 -20.44 -11.41 11.19
CA GLU A 12 -21.13 -10.13 10.95
C GLU A 12 -20.63 -9.04 11.91
N VAL A 13 -20.45 -9.39 13.19
CA VAL A 13 -19.85 -8.49 14.19
C VAL A 13 -18.42 -8.09 13.80
N LEU A 14 -17.62 -9.03 13.29
CA LEU A 14 -16.26 -8.74 12.80
C LEU A 14 -16.29 -7.79 11.59
N PHE A 15 -17.19 -8.00 10.63
CA PHE A 15 -17.28 -7.13 9.46
C PHE A 15 -17.73 -5.71 9.82
N GLU A 16 -18.66 -5.55 10.76
CA GLU A 16 -19.05 -4.22 11.24
C GLU A 16 -17.90 -3.52 11.98
N ARG A 17 -17.10 -4.26 12.76
CA ARG A 17 -15.87 -3.72 13.35
C ARG A 17 -14.87 -3.27 12.29
N ILE A 18 -14.68 -4.05 11.23
CA ILE A 18 -13.77 -3.71 10.12
C ILE A 18 -14.27 -2.44 9.41
N LYS A 19 -15.57 -2.34 9.11
CA LYS A 19 -16.14 -1.13 8.52
C LYS A 19 -15.91 0.09 9.40
N LYS A 20 -16.17 -0.03 10.72
CA LYS A 20 -15.91 1.06 11.69
C LYS A 20 -14.43 1.44 11.76
N PHE A 21 -13.52 0.48 11.61
CA PHE A 21 -12.09 0.77 11.54
C PHE A 21 -11.75 1.56 10.27
N MET A 22 -12.33 1.19 9.13
CA MET A 22 -12.08 1.85 7.84
C MET A 22 -12.64 3.28 7.76
N THR A 23 -13.68 3.62 8.54
CA THR A 23 -14.16 5.01 8.59
C THR A 23 -13.19 5.94 9.30
N ILE A 24 -12.37 5.41 10.21
CA ILE A 24 -11.39 6.17 10.99
C ILE A 24 -10.04 6.23 10.26
N HIS A 25 -9.61 5.12 9.65
CA HIS A 25 -8.28 5.00 9.06
C HIS A 25 -8.31 5.03 7.53
N ARG A 26 -7.68 6.06 6.93
CA ARG A 26 -7.55 6.18 5.45
C ARG A 26 -6.63 5.15 4.80
N ASN A 27 -5.67 4.61 5.55
CA ASN A 27 -4.77 3.54 5.10
C ASN A 27 -4.77 2.45 6.16
N GLY A 28 -5.63 1.44 5.97
CA GLY A 28 -5.78 0.32 6.87
C GLY A 28 -5.11 -0.95 6.35
N PHE A 29 -4.57 -1.76 7.24
CA PHE A 29 -4.06 -3.09 6.92
C PHE A 29 -4.77 -4.14 7.79
N LEU A 30 -5.22 -5.23 7.18
CA LEU A 30 -5.78 -6.38 7.86
C LEU A 30 -4.89 -7.60 7.58
N LEU A 31 -4.28 -8.14 8.62
CA LEU A 31 -3.45 -9.34 8.52
C LEU A 31 -4.33 -10.55 8.84
N LEU A 32 -4.44 -11.48 7.90
CA LEU A 32 -5.18 -12.73 8.08
C LEU A 32 -4.18 -13.85 8.30
N SER A 33 -4.11 -14.36 9.53
CA SER A 33 -3.19 -15.43 9.89
C SER A 33 -3.83 -16.81 9.71
N ALA A 34 -3.17 -17.71 8.98
CA ALA A 34 -3.58 -19.11 8.84
C ALA A 34 -2.35 -20.03 8.86
N ALA A 35 -2.41 -21.12 9.64
CA ALA A 35 -1.22 -21.96 9.87
C ALA A 35 -0.81 -22.80 8.65
N ARG A 36 -1.76 -23.27 7.84
CA ARG A 36 -1.49 -24.17 6.70
C ARG A 36 -1.92 -23.65 5.34
N HIS A 37 -2.68 -22.56 5.28
CA HIS A 37 -3.30 -22.03 4.06
C HIS A 37 -3.89 -23.14 3.18
N GLY A 38 -4.70 -24.00 3.81
CA GLY A 38 -5.42 -25.04 3.10
C GLY A 38 -6.44 -24.44 2.12
N PRO A 39 -6.97 -25.22 1.17
CA PRO A 39 -7.95 -24.73 0.19
C PRO A 39 -9.17 -24.05 0.83
N LYS A 40 -9.62 -24.54 1.99
CA LYS A 40 -10.72 -23.95 2.77
C LYS A 40 -10.35 -22.61 3.40
N GLU A 41 -9.11 -22.46 3.85
CA GLU A 41 -8.61 -21.21 4.44
C GLU A 41 -8.43 -20.15 3.35
N TRP A 42 -7.87 -20.55 2.19
CA TRP A 42 -7.79 -19.69 1.01
C TRP A 42 -9.15 -19.23 0.52
N ASP A 43 -10.14 -20.13 0.43
CA ASP A 43 -11.51 -19.74 0.05
C ASP A 43 -12.09 -18.72 1.05
N GLY A 44 -11.90 -18.94 2.34
CA GLY A 44 -12.28 -17.97 3.38
C GLY A 44 -11.60 -16.61 3.22
N MET A 45 -10.28 -16.59 3.02
CA MET A 45 -9.49 -15.37 2.82
C MET A 45 -9.89 -14.65 1.52
N PHE A 46 -10.11 -15.40 0.45
CA PHE A 46 -10.54 -14.87 -0.83
C PHE A 46 -11.93 -14.22 -0.73
N ARG A 47 -12.87 -14.85 -0.02
CA ARG A 47 -14.19 -14.26 0.25
C ARG A 47 -14.09 -12.96 1.05
N VAL A 48 -13.20 -12.89 2.03
CA VAL A 48 -12.95 -11.65 2.80
C VAL A 48 -12.31 -10.59 1.89
N GLN A 49 -11.32 -10.97 1.08
CA GLN A 49 -10.70 -10.07 0.11
C GLN A 49 -11.74 -9.51 -0.85
N GLN A 50 -12.53 -10.37 -1.49
CA GLN A 50 -13.62 -9.98 -2.41
C GLN A 50 -14.60 -9.00 -1.78
N ARG A 51 -14.98 -9.21 -0.52
CA ARG A 51 -15.90 -8.35 0.22
C ARG A 51 -15.37 -6.92 0.38
N PHE A 52 -14.06 -6.74 0.49
CA PHE A 52 -13.40 -5.45 0.71
C PHE A 52 -12.57 -5.00 -0.50
N LEU A 53 -12.75 -5.61 -1.67
CA LEU A 53 -12.10 -5.16 -2.90
C LEU A 53 -12.52 -3.72 -3.22
N GLY A 54 -11.57 -2.91 -3.65
CA GLY A 54 -11.79 -1.50 -3.98
C GLY A 54 -11.95 -0.58 -2.77
N THR A 55 -11.82 -1.10 -1.56
CA THR A 55 -11.86 -0.27 -0.34
C THR A 55 -10.45 0.14 0.10
N ASN A 56 -10.37 1.07 1.07
CA ASN A 56 -9.10 1.57 1.62
C ASN A 56 -8.39 0.57 2.59
N LEU A 57 -8.85 -0.69 2.61
CA LEU A 57 -8.31 -1.76 3.45
C LEU A 57 -7.45 -2.71 2.63
N ARG A 58 -6.18 -2.84 3.00
CA ARG A 58 -5.26 -3.80 2.39
C ARG A 58 -5.22 -5.09 3.21
N ILE A 59 -5.69 -6.18 2.62
CA ILE A 59 -5.77 -7.49 3.29
C ILE A 59 -4.56 -8.33 2.88
N ILE A 60 -3.77 -8.78 3.85
CA ILE A 60 -2.52 -9.51 3.61
C ILE A 60 -2.58 -10.87 4.33
N PRO A 61 -2.44 -12.00 3.59
CA PRO A 61 -2.34 -13.33 4.19
C PRO A 61 -1.00 -13.52 4.88
N VAL A 62 -0.99 -14.17 6.04
CA VAL A 62 0.21 -14.40 6.85
C VAL A 62 0.23 -15.82 7.42
N HIS A 63 1.36 -16.52 7.32
CA HIS A 63 1.50 -17.90 7.77
C HIS A 63 1.85 -18.06 9.25
N ASN A 64 2.60 -17.12 9.81
CA ASN A 64 3.09 -17.20 11.18
C ASN A 64 3.30 -15.81 11.80
N THR A 65 3.43 -15.77 13.12
CA THR A 65 3.60 -14.52 13.87
C THR A 65 4.89 -13.78 13.50
N ALA A 66 5.97 -14.48 13.15
CA ALA A 66 7.23 -13.84 12.77
C ALA A 66 7.08 -13.07 11.44
N GLU A 67 6.39 -13.66 10.47
CA GLU A 67 6.01 -13.01 9.20
C GLU A 67 5.05 -11.84 9.45
N ALA A 68 4.11 -11.98 10.39
CA ALA A 68 3.22 -10.87 10.78
C ALA A 68 4.02 -9.68 11.31
N ILE A 69 4.94 -9.93 12.25
CA ILE A 69 5.80 -8.90 12.84
C ILE A 69 6.71 -8.26 11.78
N LYS A 70 7.33 -9.07 10.93
CA LYS A 70 8.19 -8.59 9.84
C LYS A 70 7.40 -7.71 8.86
N LEU A 71 6.17 -8.09 8.55
CA LEU A 71 5.28 -7.32 7.70
C LEU A 71 4.87 -6.00 8.37
N MET A 72 4.48 -6.04 9.64
CA MET A 72 4.17 -4.82 10.41
C MET A 72 5.36 -3.86 10.44
N LEU A 73 6.57 -4.37 10.67
CA LEU A 73 7.79 -3.57 10.64
C LEU A 73 8.04 -2.97 9.25
N THR A 74 7.79 -3.74 8.19
CA THR A 74 7.94 -3.26 6.80
C THR A 74 6.93 -2.17 6.49
N ILE A 75 5.67 -2.34 6.90
CA ILE A 75 4.63 -1.32 6.77
C ILE A 75 5.03 -0.05 7.53
N ALA A 76 5.46 -0.17 8.79
CA ALA A 76 5.91 0.96 9.59
C ALA A 76 7.09 1.70 8.94
N LYS A 77 8.10 0.97 8.47
CA LYS A 77 9.27 1.55 7.78
C LYS A 77 8.89 2.27 6.48
N THR A 78 8.08 1.64 5.64
CA THR A 78 7.69 2.19 4.33
C THR A 78 6.71 3.35 4.44
N THR A 79 5.88 3.38 5.49
CA THR A 79 4.95 4.49 5.75
C THR A 79 5.57 5.61 6.59
N SER A 80 6.76 5.40 7.17
CA SER A 80 7.45 6.44 7.92
C SER A 80 7.85 7.62 7.01
N LYS A 81 7.57 8.85 7.49
CA LYS A 81 7.93 10.10 6.80
C LYS A 81 9.39 10.16 6.31
N PRO A 82 10.42 9.86 7.13
CA PRO A 82 11.81 10.01 6.68
C PRO A 82 12.18 9.08 5.53
N HIS A 83 11.58 7.88 5.45
CA HIS A 83 11.86 6.94 4.36
C HIS A 83 11.22 7.40 3.05
N LEU A 84 9.96 7.86 3.10
CA LEU A 84 9.28 8.41 1.93
C LEU A 84 9.95 9.68 1.41
N ASP A 85 10.39 10.56 2.31
CA ASP A 85 11.08 11.79 1.93
C ASP A 85 12.46 11.49 1.33
N ASN A 86 13.19 10.49 1.85
CA ASN A 86 14.44 10.04 1.25
C ASN A 86 14.23 9.48 -0.17
N ILE A 87 13.20 8.64 -0.38
CA ILE A 87 12.88 8.10 -1.71
C ILE A 87 12.51 9.23 -2.68
N ARG A 88 11.63 10.15 -2.25
CA ARG A 88 11.24 11.32 -3.07
C ARG A 88 12.42 12.20 -3.43
N TYR A 89 13.28 12.46 -2.45
CA TYR A 89 14.50 13.25 -2.65
C TYR A 89 15.41 12.59 -3.70
N ARG A 90 15.69 11.29 -3.58
CA ARG A 90 16.51 10.55 -4.54
C ARG A 90 15.91 10.56 -5.95
N MET A 91 14.59 10.41 -6.05
CA MET A 91 13.88 10.41 -7.33
C MET A 91 13.87 11.81 -7.97
N LEU A 92 13.73 12.86 -7.17
CA LEU A 92 13.86 14.25 -7.63
C LEU A 92 15.28 14.52 -8.14
N MET A 93 16.31 14.12 -7.40
CA MET A 93 17.71 14.26 -7.81
C MET A 93 18.00 13.52 -9.12
N ALA A 94 17.54 12.28 -9.26
CA ALA A 94 17.69 11.52 -10.49
C ALA A 94 17.00 12.22 -11.67
N LYS A 95 15.78 12.74 -11.47
CA LYS A 95 15.08 13.53 -12.49
C LYS A 95 15.87 14.77 -12.89
N THR A 96 16.38 15.53 -11.93
CA THR A 96 17.20 16.73 -12.19
C THR A 96 18.45 16.36 -12.98
N GLN A 97 19.18 15.31 -12.58
CA GLN A 97 20.36 14.85 -13.30
C GLN A 97 20.05 14.44 -14.75
N ILE A 98 18.95 13.72 -14.97
CA ILE A 98 18.52 13.32 -16.33
C ILE A 98 18.21 14.57 -17.18
N VAL A 99 17.53 15.57 -16.60
CA VAL A 99 17.18 16.81 -17.31
C VAL A 99 18.44 17.63 -17.61
N GLU A 100 19.35 17.80 -16.65
CA GLU A 100 20.61 18.55 -16.83
C GLU A 100 21.55 17.88 -17.84
N GLN A 101 21.58 16.54 -17.86
CA GLN A 101 22.39 15.79 -18.81
C GLN A 101 21.71 15.64 -20.18
N SER A 102 20.42 15.93 -20.30
CA SER A 102 19.67 15.82 -21.54
C SER A 102 20.22 16.77 -22.61
N CYS A 103 20.62 16.22 -23.75
CA CYS A 103 21.04 16.99 -24.92
C CYS A 103 19.92 17.91 -25.43
N VAL A 104 18.67 17.44 -25.39
CA VAL A 104 17.49 18.21 -25.79
C VAL A 104 17.30 19.44 -24.90
N TRP A 105 17.47 19.28 -23.58
CA TRP A 105 17.37 20.40 -22.64
C TRP A 105 18.45 21.46 -22.88
N LYS A 106 19.70 21.01 -23.14
CA LYS A 106 20.80 21.91 -23.48
C LYS A 106 20.55 22.68 -24.78
N MET A 107 20.03 22.01 -25.81
CA MET A 107 19.68 22.66 -27.08
C MET A 107 18.57 23.69 -26.91
N LEU A 108 17.49 23.35 -26.19
CA LEU A 108 16.40 24.29 -25.91
C LEU A 108 16.88 25.52 -25.12
N HIS A 109 17.74 25.31 -24.13
CA HIS A 109 18.30 26.41 -23.33
C HIS A 109 19.18 27.33 -24.19
N GLN A 110 19.99 26.78 -25.10
CA GLN A 110 20.79 27.56 -26.05
C GLN A 110 19.92 28.36 -27.02
N SER A 111 18.86 27.76 -27.56
CA SER A 111 17.92 28.46 -28.45
C SER A 111 17.17 29.60 -27.75
N GLN A 112 16.81 29.41 -26.47
CA GLN A 112 16.20 30.46 -25.66
C GLN A 112 17.16 31.63 -25.42
N LEU A 113 18.41 31.34 -25.04
CA LEU A 113 19.43 32.36 -24.86
C LEU A 113 19.69 33.12 -26.18
N ALA A 114 19.80 32.41 -27.31
CA ALA A 114 19.96 33.03 -28.62
C ALA A 114 18.79 33.95 -29.00
N CYS A 115 17.54 33.59 -28.68
CA CYS A 115 16.38 34.47 -28.88
C CYS A 115 16.40 35.72 -27.97
N SER A 116 16.97 35.63 -26.76
CA SER A 116 17.03 36.77 -25.84
C SER A 116 18.07 37.85 -26.20
N PHE A 117 19.00 37.56 -27.12
CA PHE A 117 19.98 38.55 -27.64
C PHE A 117 19.52 39.27 -28.91
N VAL A 118 18.33 38.96 -29.41
CA VAL A 118 17.78 39.53 -30.67
C VAL A 118 16.64 40.54 -30.40
N ASN A 119 16.33 40.84 -29.13
CA ASN A 119 15.43 41.93 -28.72
C ASN A 119 16.18 43.04 -28.00
#